data_AF-A0A922ZLP3-F1
#
_entry.id   AF-A0A922ZLP3-F1
#
_cell.length_a   1.000
_cell.length_b   1.000
_cell.length_c   1.000
_cell.angle_alpha   90.00
_cell.angle_beta   90.00
_cell.angle_gamma   90.00
#
_symmetry.space_group_name_H-M   'P 1'
#
loop_
_entity.id
_entity.type
_entity.pdbx_description
1 polymer ?
#
loop_
_entity_poly.entity_id
_entity_poly.type
_entity_poly.pdbx_seq_one_letter_code
_entity_poly.pdbx_strand_id
1 'polypeptide(L)'
;MIYNLKYKKLNQFQKVLLEKEGEIVISKDGFQLKGKGAGDVGETISFADIKEWKTKDDIVVFTTVSKEKFVLGNMGNLFNDFLSDFVKARNEFLLKALFMTDGEFVAEYEGDFEIFSRYEKSLSKGHSRIQLFENSIVIVPDLRDAFSISLNFLKRVDIDEEFYEIHLTLEQGFIINFMKLGSIFEEFTERLQMLQQQMYQHTVDSFKDILLEFDSATLIKFAYEMKRGKAVSTKKLKKINDKLADTVKEIVLHDDVSKRHFEYFSKMANPDEIYFGISPEPPKHQPRGQENPYSTWYFMGIPDKNLVVAEITNGGYKGAYLFRIIMEKGNPHEKIEEKLLEVNQALLKLKFVTTPFYKDKRELRRSAYRFALRKLPYLRLLRRSYVGRLTPFNDIDWDKRMNDILDKAKLPE
;
A
#
# COMPACT_ATOMS: atom_id res chain seq x y z
N MET A 1 -6.09 28.09 8.90
CA MET A 1 -7.26 28.34 9.79
C MET A 1 -6.75 28.54 11.21
N ILE A 2 -7.36 29.41 12.02
CA ILE A 2 -6.86 29.80 13.36
C ILE A 2 -7.96 29.60 14.40
N TYR A 3 -7.65 28.94 15.52
CA TYR A 3 -8.59 28.72 16.63
C TYR A 3 -7.95 28.98 17.97
N ASN A 4 -8.71 29.57 18.89
CA ASN A 4 -8.31 29.70 20.29
C ASN A 4 -8.60 28.40 21.03
N LEU A 5 -7.66 27.96 21.88
CA LEU A 5 -7.78 26.72 22.64
C LEU A 5 -6.91 26.71 23.89
N LYS A 6 -7.12 25.69 24.72
CA LYS A 6 -6.21 25.27 25.77
C LYS A 6 -5.54 23.96 25.37
N TYR A 7 -4.22 23.89 25.51
CA TYR A 7 -3.48 22.66 25.21
C TYR A 7 -2.56 22.23 26.33
N LYS A 8 -2.41 20.91 26.44
CA LYS A 8 -1.45 20.25 27.33
C LYS A 8 -0.52 19.36 26.53
N LYS A 9 0.78 19.44 26.80
CA LYS A 9 1.80 18.51 26.33
C LYS A 9 2.24 17.64 27.50
N LEU A 10 2.20 16.32 27.30
CA LEU A 10 2.61 15.33 28.29
C LEU A 10 3.74 14.47 27.71
N ASN A 11 4.67 14.04 28.57
CA ASN A 11 5.67 13.05 28.17
C ASN A 11 5.09 11.63 28.19
N GLN A 12 5.93 10.64 27.86
CA GLN A 12 5.56 9.22 27.85
C GLN A 12 5.10 8.67 29.22
N PHE A 13 5.40 9.37 30.32
CA PHE A 13 5.01 9.01 31.69
C PHE A 13 3.77 9.79 32.18
N GLN A 14 3.05 10.44 31.26
CA GLN A 14 1.89 11.29 31.57
C GLN A 14 2.19 12.49 32.49
N LYS A 15 3.47 12.85 32.65
CA LYS A 15 3.84 14.10 33.34
C LYS A 15 3.55 15.27 32.40
N VAL A 16 2.82 16.27 32.90
CA VAL A 16 2.58 17.53 32.18
C VAL A 16 3.92 18.24 32.01
N LEU A 17 4.32 18.44 30.76
CA LEU A 17 5.48 19.23 30.37
C LEU A 17 5.11 20.69 30.12
N LEU A 18 3.90 20.92 29.62
CA LEU A 18 3.39 22.22 29.23
C LEU A 18 1.87 22.24 29.34
N GLU A 19 1.32 23.32 29.87
CA GLU A 19 -0.11 23.64 29.81
C GLU A 19 -0.24 25.13 29.51
N LYS A 20 -0.91 25.46 28.41
CA LYS A 20 -1.03 26.83 27.92
C LYS A 20 -2.42 27.09 27.35
N GLU A 21 -2.85 28.34 27.44
CA GLU A 21 -3.89 28.90 26.57
C GLU A 21 -3.24 29.61 25.40
N GLY A 22 -3.85 29.51 24.23
CA GLY A 22 -3.22 29.95 23.01
C GLY A 22 -4.08 29.76 21.77
N GLU A 23 -3.41 29.72 20.63
CA GLU A 23 -4.00 29.47 19.32
C GLU A 23 -3.36 28.28 18.61
N ILE A 24 -4.15 27.59 17.79
CA ILE A 24 -3.66 26.65 16.78
C ILE A 24 -3.80 27.29 15.40
N VAL A 25 -2.73 27.26 14.63
CA VAL A 25 -2.72 27.67 13.22
C VAL A 25 -2.55 26.42 12.37
N ILE A 26 -3.63 25.98 11.71
CA ILE A 26 -3.64 24.81 10.84
C ILE A 26 -3.11 25.20 9.45
N SER A 27 -2.19 24.38 8.95
CA SER A 27 -1.54 24.47 7.65
C SER A 27 -1.63 23.14 6.90
N LYS A 28 -1.10 23.09 5.67
CA LYS A 28 -1.17 21.90 4.81
C LYS A 28 -0.41 20.68 5.35
N ASP A 29 0.73 20.88 6.00
CA ASP A 29 1.63 19.79 6.43
C ASP A 29 1.60 19.53 7.94
N GLY A 30 0.74 20.25 8.67
CA GLY A 30 0.64 20.20 10.12
C GLY A 30 0.01 21.47 10.69
N PHE A 31 0.36 21.81 11.92
CA PHE A 31 -0.13 23.00 12.58
C PHE A 31 0.90 23.56 13.56
N GLN A 32 0.70 24.81 13.97
CA GLN A 32 1.51 25.47 14.98
C GLN A 32 0.65 25.75 16.22
N LEU A 33 1.12 25.37 17.40
CA LEU A 33 0.53 25.73 18.69
C LEU A 33 1.29 26.90 19.29
N LYS A 34 0.64 28.05 19.46
CA LYS A 34 1.25 29.26 20.05
C LYS A 34 0.54 29.63 21.35
N GLY A 35 1.27 29.89 22.42
CA GLY A 35 0.69 30.44 23.65
C GLY A 35 0.35 31.92 23.53
N LYS A 36 -0.49 32.42 24.45
CA LYS A 36 -0.76 33.85 24.60
C LYS A 36 0.49 34.58 25.13
N GLY A 37 1.27 35.22 24.26
CA GLY A 37 2.40 36.07 24.64
C GLY A 37 3.25 36.52 23.44
N ALA A 38 3.66 37.79 23.42
CA ALA A 38 4.35 38.43 22.28
C ALA A 38 5.72 37.82 21.90
N GLY A 39 6.26 36.91 22.73
CA GLY A 39 7.52 36.20 22.47
C GLY A 39 7.39 34.69 22.31
N ASP A 40 6.17 34.12 22.30
CA ASP A 40 6.00 32.68 22.10
C ASP A 40 6.12 32.34 20.61
N VAL A 41 7.25 31.74 20.23
CA VAL A 41 7.52 31.26 18.86
C VAL A 41 6.61 30.09 18.46
N GLY A 42 5.92 29.47 19.43
CA GLY A 42 5.05 28.32 19.21
C GLY A 42 5.80 27.03 18.88
N GLU A 43 5.07 25.92 18.91
CA GLU A 43 5.55 24.59 18.55
C GLU A 43 4.87 24.13 17.25
N THR A 44 5.68 23.86 16.22
CA THR A 44 5.18 23.30 14.96
C THR A 44 5.14 21.78 15.03
N ILE A 45 3.97 21.21 14.74
CA ILE A 45 3.73 19.77 14.74
C ILE A 45 3.32 19.35 13.34
N SER A 46 4.14 18.51 12.71
CA SER A 46 3.79 17.94 11.41
C SER A 46 2.76 16.82 11.55
N PHE A 47 1.81 16.75 10.62
CA PHE A 47 0.91 15.60 10.52
C PHE A 47 1.66 14.27 10.32
N ALA A 48 2.88 14.33 9.77
CA ALA A 48 3.77 13.19 9.61
C ALA A 48 4.23 12.57 10.94
N ASP A 49 4.25 13.37 12.00
CA ASP A 49 4.72 12.96 13.32
C ASP A 49 3.57 12.53 14.24
N ILE A 50 2.31 12.75 13.85
CA ILE A 50 1.14 12.25 14.59
C ILE A 50 0.93 10.76 14.30
N LYS A 51 1.14 9.93 15.32
CA LYS A 51 1.01 8.47 15.25
C LYS A 51 -0.45 8.04 15.25
N GLU A 52 -1.24 8.57 16.18
CA GLU A 52 -2.66 8.28 16.38
C GLU A 52 -3.32 9.50 17.00
N TRP A 53 -4.61 9.65 16.76
CA TRP A 53 -5.41 10.69 17.38
C TRP A 53 -6.83 10.18 17.62
N LYS A 54 -7.54 10.83 18.53
CA LYS A 54 -8.94 10.56 18.83
C LYS A 54 -9.60 11.82 19.34
N THR A 55 -10.92 11.86 19.20
CA THR A 55 -11.77 12.90 19.77
C THR A 55 -12.72 12.28 20.79
N LYS A 56 -13.01 13.01 21.87
CA LYS A 56 -14.03 12.69 22.89
C LYS A 56 -14.33 13.98 23.66
N ASP A 57 -15.57 14.22 24.07
CA ASP A 57 -15.92 15.30 25.03
C ASP A 57 -15.28 16.68 24.68
N ASP A 58 -15.40 17.13 23.43
CA ASP A 58 -14.80 18.36 22.90
C ASP A 58 -13.28 18.53 23.09
N ILE A 59 -12.57 17.40 23.18
CA ILE A 59 -11.11 17.35 23.19
C ILE A 59 -10.56 16.49 22.07
N VAL A 60 -9.48 16.97 21.44
CA VAL A 60 -8.65 16.17 20.54
C VAL A 60 -7.40 15.74 21.28
N VAL A 61 -7.17 14.43 21.32
CA VAL A 61 -6.00 13.82 21.92
C VAL A 61 -5.20 13.14 20.83
N PHE A 62 -3.92 13.47 20.71
CA PHE A 62 -3.03 12.77 19.78
C PHE A 62 -1.70 12.42 20.43
N THR A 63 -1.06 11.38 19.91
CA THR A 63 0.31 11.02 20.30
C THR A 63 1.24 11.13 19.11
N THR A 64 2.44 11.63 19.36
CA THR A 64 3.47 11.75 18.34
C THR A 64 4.33 10.49 18.26
N VAL A 65 5.13 10.37 17.20
CA VAL A 65 6.13 9.30 17.05
C VAL A 65 7.20 9.33 18.15
N SER A 66 7.46 10.48 18.77
CA SER A 66 8.32 10.65 19.95
C SER A 66 7.64 10.21 21.26
N LYS A 67 6.40 9.69 21.20
CA LYS A 67 5.55 9.31 22.34
C LYS A 67 5.15 10.49 23.24
N GLU A 68 5.22 11.72 22.73
CA GLU A 68 4.63 12.87 23.40
C GLU A 68 3.12 12.84 23.16
N LYS A 69 2.35 13.19 24.18
CA LYS A 69 0.89 13.24 24.11
C LYS A 69 0.43 14.68 24.17
N PHE A 70 -0.46 15.05 23.27
CA PHE A 70 -1.08 16.36 23.25
C PHE A 70 -2.57 16.22 23.51
N VAL A 71 -3.11 17.15 24.30
CA VAL A 71 -4.54 17.28 24.56
C VAL A 71 -4.93 18.70 24.19
N LEU A 72 -5.81 18.85 23.20
CA LEU A 72 -6.34 20.13 22.73
C LEU A 72 -7.81 20.22 23.12
N GLY A 73 -8.25 21.33 23.70
CA GLY A 73 -9.64 21.51 24.13
C GLY A 73 -9.99 22.97 24.40
N ASN A 74 -11.14 23.20 25.02
CA ASN A 74 -11.64 24.53 25.40
C ASN A 74 -11.82 25.49 24.20
N MET A 75 -12.27 24.97 23.06
CA MET A 75 -12.59 25.77 21.86
C MET A 75 -14.04 26.29 21.87
N GLY A 76 -14.85 25.86 22.85
CA GLY A 76 -16.28 26.22 22.94
C GLY A 76 -17.04 25.82 21.67
N ASN A 77 -17.89 26.73 21.19
CA ASN A 77 -18.74 26.50 20.01
C ASN A 77 -17.95 26.30 18.70
N LEU A 78 -16.64 26.62 18.67
CA LEU A 78 -15.79 26.45 17.50
C LEU A 78 -15.13 25.06 17.42
N PHE A 79 -15.40 24.16 18.37
CA PHE A 79 -14.77 22.84 18.39
C PHE A 79 -15.05 22.02 17.13
N ASN A 80 -16.31 22.01 16.66
CA ASN A 80 -16.69 21.24 15.48
C ASN A 80 -16.04 21.78 14.20
N ASP A 81 -15.97 23.11 14.06
CA ASP A 81 -15.29 23.76 12.94
C ASP A 81 -13.79 23.42 12.95
N PHE A 82 -13.15 23.52 14.13
CA PHE A 82 -11.76 23.12 14.31
C PHE A 82 -11.54 21.65 13.92
N LEU A 83 -12.40 20.74 14.40
CA LEU A 83 -12.25 19.33 14.16
C LEU A 83 -12.38 19.00 12.67
N SER A 84 -13.37 19.60 11.99
CA SER A 84 -13.55 19.50 10.55
C SER A 84 -12.30 19.96 9.79
N ASP A 85 -11.80 21.15 10.11
CA ASP A 85 -10.60 21.72 9.48
C ASP A 85 -9.33 20.92 9.76
N PHE A 86 -9.18 20.38 10.97
CA PHE A 86 -8.08 19.51 11.37
C PHE A 86 -8.11 18.21 10.56
N VAL A 87 -9.25 17.53 10.48
CA VAL A 87 -9.39 16.26 9.76
C VAL A 87 -9.21 16.48 8.27
N LYS A 88 -9.78 17.54 7.70
CA LYS A 88 -9.61 17.91 6.30
C LYS A 88 -8.14 18.12 5.94
N ALA A 89 -7.44 19.01 6.66
CA ALA A 89 -6.03 19.29 6.40
C ALA A 89 -5.15 18.05 6.59
N ARG A 90 -5.44 17.25 7.62
CA ARG A 90 -4.74 15.99 7.87
C ARG A 90 -4.95 15.00 6.73
N ASN A 91 -6.19 14.80 6.28
CA ASN A 91 -6.49 13.86 5.20
C ASN A 91 -5.85 14.31 3.89
N GLU A 92 -5.90 15.60 3.54
CA GLU A 92 -5.19 16.14 2.37
C GLU A 92 -3.68 15.83 2.39
N PHE A 93 -3.05 15.91 3.57
CA PHE A 93 -1.67 15.47 3.75
C PHE A 93 -1.51 13.96 3.57
N LEU A 94 -2.38 13.15 4.19
CA LEU A 94 -2.32 11.67 4.14
C LEU A 94 -2.49 11.14 2.71
N LEU A 95 -3.40 11.70 1.92
CA LEU A 95 -3.66 11.28 0.54
C LEU A 95 -2.35 11.28 -0.28
N LYS A 96 -1.55 12.35 -0.14
CA LYS A 96 -0.26 12.50 -0.82
C LYS A 96 0.83 11.65 -0.18
N ALA A 97 0.96 11.72 1.13
CA ALA A 97 2.05 11.08 1.86
C ALA A 97 1.97 9.53 1.89
N LEU A 98 0.78 8.97 1.61
CA LEU A 98 0.53 7.53 1.55
C LEU A 98 0.18 7.04 0.13
N PHE A 99 0.39 7.87 -0.89
CA PHE A 99 0.16 7.53 -2.30
C PHE A 99 -1.24 6.96 -2.55
N MET A 100 -2.28 7.56 -1.94
CA MET A 100 -3.64 7.01 -1.94
C MET A 100 -4.34 7.16 -3.28
N THR A 101 -4.05 8.25 -3.99
CA THR A 101 -4.62 8.59 -5.29
C THR A 101 -3.80 7.96 -6.41
N ASP A 102 -4.40 7.08 -7.20
CA ASP A 102 -3.73 6.44 -8.33
C ASP A 102 -4.56 6.54 -9.63
N GLY A 103 -4.00 7.21 -10.62
CA GLY A 103 -4.69 7.64 -11.84
C GLY A 103 -5.42 8.97 -11.68
N GLU A 104 -6.17 9.34 -12.72
CA GLU A 104 -6.99 10.56 -12.74
C GLU A 104 -8.18 10.47 -11.77
N PHE A 105 -8.61 11.63 -11.26
CA PHE A 105 -9.82 11.74 -10.44
C PHE A 105 -11.05 11.63 -11.34
N VAL A 106 -12.00 10.79 -10.93
CA VAL A 106 -13.13 10.39 -11.77
C VAL A 106 -14.45 10.92 -11.24
N ALA A 107 -14.70 10.78 -9.94
CA ALA A 107 -15.92 11.22 -9.26
C ALA A 107 -15.74 11.24 -7.73
N GLU A 108 -16.59 11.98 -7.03
CA GLU A 108 -16.70 11.98 -5.56
C GLU A 108 -18.18 11.82 -5.17
N TYR A 109 -18.40 11.00 -4.14
CA TYR A 109 -19.72 10.66 -3.62
C TYR A 109 -19.72 10.76 -2.10
N GLU A 110 -20.89 10.92 -1.50
CA GLU A 110 -21.08 10.91 -0.04
C GLU A 110 -21.88 9.67 0.37
N GLY A 111 -21.47 9.02 1.46
CA GLY A 111 -22.14 7.82 1.94
C GLY A 111 -21.51 7.27 3.22
N ASP A 112 -22.16 6.25 3.77
CA ASP A 112 -21.65 5.52 4.91
C ASP A 112 -20.75 4.38 4.44
N PHE A 113 -19.73 4.07 5.23
CA PHE A 113 -18.89 2.90 5.02
C PHE A 113 -18.79 2.05 6.29
N GLU A 114 -18.55 0.75 6.11
CA GLU A 114 -18.14 -0.16 7.18
C GLU A 114 -17.06 -1.12 6.68
N ILE A 115 -16.03 -1.33 7.50
CA ILE A 115 -14.90 -2.22 7.21
C ILE A 115 -14.98 -3.41 8.13
N PHE A 116 -14.97 -4.61 7.55
CA PHE A 116 -14.87 -5.87 8.26
C PHE A 116 -13.51 -6.51 8.03
N SER A 117 -12.97 -7.13 9.08
CA SER A 117 -11.82 -8.02 8.96
C SER A 117 -12.18 -9.29 8.17
N ARG A 118 -11.17 -10.09 7.82
CA ARG A 118 -11.36 -11.44 7.25
C ARG A 118 -12.14 -12.42 8.13
N TYR A 119 -12.38 -12.08 9.39
CA TYR A 119 -13.16 -12.84 10.36
C TYR A 119 -14.49 -12.14 10.68
N GLU A 120 -14.96 -11.27 9.77
CA GLU A 120 -16.26 -10.57 9.85
C GLU A 120 -16.43 -9.66 11.07
N LYS A 121 -15.36 -9.41 11.83
CA LYS A 121 -15.36 -8.40 12.88
C LYS A 121 -15.33 -6.99 12.28
N SER A 122 -16.32 -6.15 12.64
CA SER A 122 -16.33 -4.72 12.31
C SER A 122 -15.11 -4.01 12.93
N LEU A 123 -14.37 -3.29 12.09
CA LEU A 123 -13.14 -2.58 12.44
C LEU A 123 -13.34 -1.06 12.49
N SER A 124 -14.13 -0.53 11.56
CA SER A 124 -14.37 0.90 11.41
C SER A 124 -15.64 1.14 10.63
N LYS A 125 -16.39 2.19 11.00
CA LYS A 125 -17.53 2.68 10.23
C LYS A 125 -17.72 4.17 10.43
N GLY A 126 -18.49 4.79 9.56
CA GLY A 126 -18.90 6.19 9.68
C GLY A 126 -19.36 6.76 8.35
N HIS A 127 -19.69 8.04 8.37
CA HIS A 127 -19.94 8.83 7.17
C HIS A 127 -18.61 9.23 6.51
N SER A 128 -18.60 9.29 5.19
CA SER A 128 -17.39 9.57 4.42
C SER A 128 -17.68 10.15 3.04
N ARG A 129 -16.69 10.89 2.53
CA ARG A 129 -16.55 11.14 1.09
C ARG A 129 -15.79 9.98 0.45
N ILE A 130 -16.35 9.43 -0.62
CA ILE A 130 -15.79 8.32 -1.38
C ILE A 130 -15.36 8.85 -2.74
N GLN A 131 -14.05 8.89 -2.96
CA GLN A 131 -13.44 9.41 -4.19
C GLN A 131 -13.02 8.26 -5.08
N LEU A 132 -13.50 8.25 -6.31
CA LEU A 132 -13.09 7.31 -7.34
C LEU A 132 -11.95 7.91 -8.17
N PHE A 133 -10.89 7.13 -8.33
CA PHE A 133 -9.80 7.37 -9.26
C PHE A 133 -9.69 6.17 -10.20
N GLU A 134 -9.01 6.33 -11.34
CA GLU A 134 -8.89 5.27 -12.35
C GLU A 134 -8.46 3.91 -11.78
N ASN A 135 -7.56 3.89 -10.77
CA ASN A 135 -6.98 2.66 -10.21
C ASN A 135 -7.19 2.51 -8.70
N SER A 136 -7.93 3.41 -8.07
CA SER A 136 -8.13 3.38 -6.62
C SER A 136 -9.44 4.01 -6.17
N ILE A 137 -9.95 3.52 -5.06
CA ILE A 137 -11.06 4.11 -4.31
C ILE A 137 -10.46 4.72 -3.04
N VAL A 138 -10.61 6.02 -2.81
CA VAL A 138 -10.17 6.69 -1.60
C VAL A 138 -11.38 6.99 -0.73
N ILE A 139 -11.36 6.50 0.50
CA ILE A 139 -12.40 6.75 1.50
C ILE A 139 -11.85 7.81 2.45
N VAL A 140 -12.55 8.92 2.59
CA VAL A 140 -12.21 10.06 3.44
C VAL A 140 -13.28 10.21 4.52
N PRO A 141 -13.16 9.52 5.67
CA PRO A 141 -14.11 9.66 6.76
C PRO A 141 -14.05 11.05 7.40
N ASP A 142 -15.19 11.54 7.89
CA ASP A 142 -15.30 12.88 8.48
C ASP A 142 -14.46 13.06 9.75
N LEU A 143 -14.30 11.97 10.52
CA LEU A 143 -13.70 12.00 11.86
C LEU A 143 -12.53 11.02 12.01
N ARG A 144 -11.94 10.54 10.90
CA ARG A 144 -10.83 9.56 10.92
C ARG A 144 -9.83 9.81 9.79
N ASP A 145 -8.69 9.14 9.90
CA ASP A 145 -7.67 9.11 8.84
C ASP A 145 -8.26 8.41 7.59
N ALA A 146 -8.06 9.02 6.42
CA ALA A 146 -8.41 8.45 5.13
C ALA A 146 -7.65 7.14 4.84
N PHE A 147 -8.20 6.32 3.94
CA PHE A 147 -7.55 5.11 3.44
C PHE A 147 -7.91 4.87 1.97
N SER A 148 -7.14 4.03 1.28
CA SER A 148 -7.32 3.73 -0.14
C SER A 148 -7.41 2.24 -0.41
N ILE A 149 -8.30 1.85 -1.30
CA ILE A 149 -8.39 0.52 -1.91
C ILE A 149 -7.82 0.63 -3.32
N SER A 150 -6.89 -0.25 -3.70
CA SER A 150 -6.43 -0.35 -5.08
C SER A 150 -7.29 -1.37 -5.83
N LEU A 151 -7.77 -1.01 -7.02
CA LEU A 151 -8.64 -1.86 -7.83
C LEU A 151 -7.96 -3.17 -8.24
N ASN A 152 -6.62 -3.17 -8.35
CA ASN A 152 -5.82 -4.35 -8.68
C ASN A 152 -5.94 -5.48 -7.64
N PHE A 153 -6.32 -5.13 -6.40
CA PHE A 153 -6.48 -6.07 -5.28
C PHE A 153 -7.94 -6.24 -4.84
N LEU A 154 -8.88 -5.74 -5.64
CA LEU A 154 -10.30 -5.98 -5.47
C LEU A 154 -10.61 -7.38 -5.99
N LYS A 155 -11.00 -8.28 -5.10
CA LYS A 155 -11.30 -9.68 -5.43
C LYS A 155 -12.69 -9.79 -6.05
N ARG A 156 -13.69 -9.15 -5.44
CA ARG A 156 -15.09 -9.22 -5.83
C ARG A 156 -15.83 -7.94 -5.45
N VAL A 157 -16.85 -7.61 -6.24
CA VAL A 157 -17.85 -6.58 -5.95
C VAL A 157 -19.20 -7.24 -6.03
N ASP A 158 -19.93 -7.23 -4.92
CA ASP A 158 -21.31 -7.69 -4.85
C ASP A 158 -22.20 -6.45 -4.64
N ILE A 159 -23.22 -6.30 -5.46
CA ILE A 159 -24.19 -5.19 -5.38
C ILE A 159 -25.50 -5.79 -4.91
N ASP A 160 -26.00 -5.26 -3.80
CA ASP A 160 -27.29 -5.61 -3.24
C ASP A 160 -28.27 -4.47 -3.54
N GLU A 161 -29.05 -4.64 -4.60
CA GLU A 161 -30.06 -3.66 -5.03
C GLU A 161 -31.25 -3.58 -4.06
N GLU A 162 -31.53 -4.65 -3.30
CA GLU A 162 -32.63 -4.68 -2.33
C GLU A 162 -32.29 -3.79 -1.12
N PHE A 163 -31.05 -3.86 -0.64
CA PHE A 163 -30.58 -3.09 0.50
C PHE A 163 -29.82 -1.80 0.12
N TYR A 164 -29.61 -1.54 -1.17
CA TYR A 164 -28.77 -0.44 -1.67
C TYR A 164 -27.37 -0.45 -1.04
N GLU A 165 -26.76 -1.64 -1.00
CA GLU A 165 -25.42 -1.87 -0.45
C GLU A 165 -24.44 -2.35 -1.52
N ILE A 166 -23.17 -1.97 -1.37
CA ILE A 166 -22.09 -2.42 -2.24
C ILE A 166 -21.01 -3.04 -1.37
N HIS A 167 -20.75 -4.33 -1.58
CA HIS A 167 -19.76 -5.10 -0.83
C HIS A 167 -18.51 -5.32 -1.67
N LEU A 168 -17.41 -4.72 -1.23
CA LEU A 168 -16.09 -4.89 -1.82
C LEU A 168 -15.30 -5.91 -1.02
N THR A 169 -14.99 -7.05 -1.62
CA THR A 169 -14.08 -8.04 -1.03
C THR A 169 -12.68 -7.85 -1.57
N LEU A 170 -11.69 -7.66 -0.70
CA LEU A 170 -10.27 -7.57 -1.08
C LEU A 170 -9.59 -8.93 -1.07
N GLU A 171 -8.48 -9.05 -1.80
CA GLU A 171 -7.66 -10.29 -1.85
C GLU A 171 -7.13 -10.72 -0.48
N GLN A 172 -6.92 -9.78 0.45
CA GLN A 172 -6.47 -10.05 1.82
C GLN A 172 -7.62 -10.49 2.75
N GLY A 173 -8.85 -10.56 2.23
CA GLY A 173 -10.05 -10.99 2.94
C GLY A 173 -10.81 -9.89 3.68
N PHE A 174 -10.38 -8.62 3.63
CA PHE A 174 -11.17 -7.52 4.15
C PHE A 174 -12.41 -7.29 3.30
N ILE A 175 -13.51 -6.89 3.94
CA ILE A 175 -14.75 -6.50 3.28
C ILE A 175 -15.01 -5.03 3.60
N ILE A 176 -15.35 -4.25 2.58
CA ILE A 176 -15.76 -2.85 2.73
C ILE A 176 -17.17 -2.73 2.17
N ASN A 177 -18.11 -2.31 3.00
CA ASN A 177 -19.48 -2.04 2.61
C ASN A 177 -19.65 -0.54 2.41
N PHE A 178 -20.27 -0.14 1.30
CA PHE A 178 -20.82 1.19 1.10
C PHE A 178 -22.33 1.15 1.19
N MET A 179 -22.91 2.11 1.90
CA MET A 179 -24.34 2.18 2.20
C MET A 179 -24.80 3.64 2.20
N LYS A 180 -26.11 3.86 2.20
CA LYS A 180 -26.72 5.20 2.27
C LYS A 180 -26.21 6.17 1.20
N LEU A 181 -25.94 5.66 0.00
CA LEU A 181 -25.65 6.49 -1.17
C LEU A 181 -26.92 7.23 -1.64
N GLY A 182 -28.12 6.78 -1.26
CA GLY A 182 -29.36 7.45 -1.63
C GLY A 182 -29.57 7.45 -3.15
N SER A 183 -29.93 8.60 -3.73
CA SER A 183 -30.23 8.71 -5.16
C SER A 183 -29.01 8.58 -6.08
N ILE A 184 -27.79 8.59 -5.55
CA ILE A 184 -26.54 8.43 -6.32
C ILE A 184 -26.03 6.97 -6.32
N PHE A 185 -26.79 6.03 -5.75
CA PHE A 185 -26.41 4.60 -5.69
C PHE A 185 -26.17 3.99 -7.07
N GLU A 186 -27.10 4.21 -8.00
CA GLU A 186 -27.01 3.68 -9.37
C GLU A 186 -25.78 4.28 -10.09
N GLU A 187 -25.63 5.60 -10.05
CA GLU A 187 -24.49 6.29 -10.66
C GLU A 187 -23.15 5.81 -10.09
N PHE A 188 -23.03 5.68 -8.77
CA PHE A 188 -21.83 5.15 -8.12
C PHE A 188 -21.50 3.74 -8.62
N THR A 189 -22.52 2.88 -8.73
CA THR A 189 -22.38 1.49 -9.16
C THR A 189 -21.91 1.40 -10.61
N GLU A 190 -22.55 2.14 -11.52
CA GLU A 190 -22.15 2.24 -12.91
C GLU A 190 -20.72 2.75 -13.04
N ARG A 191 -20.35 3.78 -12.28
CA ARG A 191 -19.01 4.36 -12.32
C ARG A 191 -17.95 3.38 -11.82
N LEU A 192 -18.22 2.65 -10.74
CA LEU A 192 -17.32 1.63 -10.22
C LEU A 192 -17.13 0.47 -11.21
N GLN A 193 -18.21 -0.01 -11.84
CA GLN A 193 -18.16 -1.06 -12.85
C GLN A 193 -17.38 -0.60 -14.10
N MET A 194 -17.62 0.62 -14.56
CA MET A 194 -16.90 1.25 -15.66
C MET A 194 -15.39 1.27 -15.39
N LEU A 195 -14.97 1.66 -14.18
CA LEU A 195 -13.55 1.70 -13.81
C LEU A 195 -12.89 0.31 -13.85
N GLN A 196 -13.59 -0.72 -13.38
CA GLN A 196 -13.08 -2.08 -13.49
C GLN A 196 -12.95 -2.52 -14.94
N GLN A 197 -13.96 -2.24 -15.77
CA GLN A 197 -13.94 -2.56 -17.18
C GLN A 197 -12.79 -1.85 -17.90
N GLN A 198 -12.59 -0.56 -17.64
CA GLN A 198 -11.48 0.23 -18.20
C GLN A 198 -10.12 -0.32 -17.78
N MET A 199 -9.95 -0.71 -16.52
CA MET A 199 -8.72 -1.36 -16.03
C MET A 199 -8.44 -2.66 -16.80
N TYR A 200 -9.46 -3.51 -17.00
CA TYR A 200 -9.31 -4.74 -17.77
C TYR A 200 -9.00 -4.46 -19.23
N GLN A 201 -9.73 -3.54 -19.86
CA GLN A 201 -9.53 -3.18 -21.27
C GLN A 201 -8.12 -2.65 -21.51
N HIS A 202 -7.65 -1.71 -20.68
CA HIS A 202 -6.29 -1.19 -20.75
C HIS A 202 -5.25 -2.30 -20.57
N THR A 203 -5.48 -3.25 -19.67
CA THR A 203 -4.58 -4.39 -19.46
C THR A 203 -4.56 -5.32 -20.68
N VAL A 204 -5.72 -5.62 -21.28
CA VAL A 204 -5.83 -6.43 -22.50
C VAL A 204 -5.11 -5.74 -23.66
N ASP A 205 -5.34 -4.44 -23.86
CA ASP A 205 -4.72 -3.68 -24.95
C ASP A 205 -3.20 -3.63 -24.79
N SER A 206 -2.72 -3.44 -23.56
CA SER A 206 -1.29 -3.53 -23.24
C SER A 206 -0.68 -4.90 -23.56
N PHE A 207 -1.46 -5.99 -23.39
CA PHE A 207 -0.99 -7.34 -23.68
C PHE A 207 -1.02 -7.69 -25.16
N LYS A 208 -1.92 -7.11 -25.96
CA LYS A 208 -1.95 -7.35 -27.41
C LYS A 208 -0.60 -7.02 -28.07
N ASP A 209 0.11 -6.02 -27.55
CA ASP A 209 1.41 -5.61 -28.09
C ASP A 209 2.56 -6.55 -27.73
N ILE A 210 2.42 -7.35 -26.66
CA ILE A 210 3.51 -8.21 -26.13
C ILE A 210 3.23 -9.70 -26.34
N LEU A 211 1.95 -10.10 -26.36
CA LEU A 211 1.47 -11.48 -26.39
C LEU A 211 0.70 -11.77 -27.69
N LEU A 212 1.32 -11.43 -28.82
CA LEU A 212 0.73 -11.49 -30.18
C LEU A 212 0.24 -12.87 -30.62
N GLU A 213 0.78 -13.93 -30.01
CA GLU A 213 0.47 -15.32 -30.36
C GLU A 213 -0.81 -15.88 -29.69
N PHE A 214 -1.42 -15.12 -28.77
CA PHE A 214 -2.61 -15.55 -28.04
C PHE A 214 -3.88 -14.88 -28.55
N ASP A 215 -4.97 -15.64 -28.57
CA ASP A 215 -6.29 -15.12 -28.93
C ASP A 215 -6.84 -14.15 -27.87
N SER A 216 -7.85 -13.38 -28.26
CA SER A 216 -8.48 -12.38 -27.37
C SER A 216 -9.09 -13.02 -26.11
N ALA A 217 -9.62 -14.24 -26.20
CA ALA A 217 -10.22 -14.91 -25.05
C ALA A 217 -9.18 -15.26 -23.98
N THR A 218 -8.00 -15.70 -24.39
CA THR A 218 -6.84 -15.96 -23.53
C THR A 218 -6.35 -14.67 -22.88
N LEU A 219 -6.19 -13.60 -23.67
CA LEU A 219 -5.74 -12.30 -23.17
C LEU A 219 -6.72 -11.69 -22.15
N ILE A 220 -8.03 -11.83 -22.36
CA ILE A 220 -9.06 -11.37 -21.41
C ILE A 220 -8.95 -12.13 -20.08
N LYS A 221 -8.84 -13.47 -20.12
CA LYS A 221 -8.67 -14.29 -18.90
C LYS A 221 -7.39 -13.92 -18.15
N PHE A 222 -6.30 -13.68 -18.88
CA PHE A 222 -5.03 -13.29 -18.30
C PHE A 222 -5.10 -11.88 -17.66
N ALA A 223 -5.70 -10.91 -18.36
CA ALA A 223 -5.94 -9.58 -17.82
C ALA A 223 -6.81 -9.59 -16.56
N TYR A 224 -7.79 -10.50 -16.50
CA TYR A 224 -8.64 -10.66 -15.31
C TYR A 224 -7.85 -11.15 -14.08
N GLU A 225 -6.90 -12.06 -14.26
CA GLU A 225 -6.03 -12.52 -13.16
C GLU A 225 -4.97 -11.49 -12.79
N MET A 226 -4.40 -10.78 -13.78
CA MET A 226 -3.29 -9.86 -13.58
C MET A 226 -3.72 -8.45 -13.16
N LYS A 227 -4.97 -8.01 -13.40
CA LYS A 227 -5.56 -6.74 -12.89
C LYS A 227 -4.56 -5.57 -12.85
N ARG A 228 -3.95 -5.21 -13.99
CA ARG A 228 -2.94 -4.14 -14.11
C ARG A 228 -1.73 -4.27 -13.15
N GLY A 229 -1.16 -5.47 -13.01
CA GLY A 229 0.13 -5.68 -12.33
C GLY A 229 0.08 -6.48 -11.03
N LYS A 230 -0.97 -7.24 -10.78
CA LYS A 230 -0.96 -8.37 -9.84
C LYS A 230 -0.19 -9.54 -10.47
N ALA A 231 0.77 -10.11 -9.75
CA ALA A 231 1.50 -11.27 -10.18
C ALA A 231 0.62 -12.52 -10.15
N VAL A 232 0.75 -13.37 -11.16
CA VAL A 232 -0.06 -14.56 -11.39
C VAL A 232 0.83 -15.80 -11.33
N SER A 233 0.40 -16.81 -10.58
CA SER A 233 1.13 -18.08 -10.43
C SER A 233 1.18 -18.87 -11.74
N THR A 234 2.27 -19.62 -11.97
CA THR A 234 2.41 -20.60 -13.06
C THR A 234 1.18 -21.52 -13.18
N LYS A 235 0.67 -22.06 -12.06
CA LYS A 235 -0.51 -22.92 -12.03
C LYS A 235 -1.74 -22.27 -12.67
N LYS A 236 -1.98 -20.99 -12.36
CA LYS A 236 -3.08 -20.21 -12.93
C LYS A 236 -2.86 -19.89 -14.40
N LEU A 237 -1.62 -19.54 -14.80
CA LEU A 237 -1.28 -19.28 -16.20
C LEU A 237 -1.55 -20.51 -17.06
N LYS A 238 -1.07 -21.69 -16.66
CA LYS A 238 -1.31 -22.96 -17.35
C LYS A 238 -2.81 -23.30 -17.45
N LYS A 239 -3.57 -23.04 -16.38
CA LYS A 239 -5.04 -23.23 -16.40
C LYS A 239 -5.75 -22.37 -17.44
N ILE A 240 -5.22 -21.18 -17.75
CA ILE A 240 -5.75 -20.33 -18.81
C ILE A 240 -5.37 -20.90 -20.18
N ASN A 241 -4.08 -21.17 -20.39
CA ASN A 241 -3.53 -21.77 -21.60
C ASN A 241 -2.13 -22.36 -21.27
N ASP A 242 -1.87 -23.60 -21.67
CA ASP A 242 -0.64 -24.33 -21.32
C ASP A 242 0.65 -23.61 -21.74
N LYS A 243 0.63 -22.88 -22.86
CA LYS A 243 1.81 -22.14 -23.37
C LYS A 243 2.01 -20.78 -22.70
N LEU A 244 0.97 -20.21 -22.11
CA LEU A 244 1.01 -18.85 -21.56
C LEU A 244 2.07 -18.68 -20.47
N ALA A 245 2.27 -19.70 -19.65
CA ALA A 245 3.27 -19.65 -18.59
C ALA A 245 4.69 -19.49 -19.14
N ASP A 246 5.03 -20.19 -20.22
CA ASP A 246 6.37 -20.14 -20.82
C ASP A 246 6.59 -18.80 -21.53
N THR A 247 5.60 -18.31 -22.30
CA THR A 247 5.71 -17.00 -22.97
C THR A 247 5.85 -15.86 -21.96
N VAL A 248 5.02 -15.85 -20.89
CA VAL A 248 5.13 -14.83 -19.83
C VAL A 248 6.50 -14.90 -19.14
N LYS A 249 7.01 -16.11 -18.89
CA LYS A 249 8.34 -16.30 -18.32
C LYS A 249 9.43 -15.73 -19.22
N GLU A 250 9.36 -15.93 -20.54
CA GLU A 250 10.33 -15.37 -21.50
C GLU A 250 10.31 -13.84 -21.51
N ILE A 251 9.13 -13.23 -21.47
CA ILE A 251 8.97 -11.77 -21.39
C ILE A 251 9.57 -11.21 -20.10
N VAL A 252 9.31 -11.87 -18.96
CA VAL A 252 9.84 -11.43 -17.67
C VAL A 252 11.35 -11.64 -17.62
N LEU A 253 11.85 -12.80 -18.05
CA LEU A 253 13.27 -13.19 -18.00
C LEU A 253 14.00 -12.87 -19.31
N HIS A 254 14.04 -11.60 -19.67
CA HIS A 254 14.60 -11.13 -20.94
C HIS A 254 16.13 -10.97 -20.96
N ASP A 255 16.80 -11.02 -19.81
CA ASP A 255 18.26 -10.88 -19.71
C ASP A 255 18.94 -11.99 -18.90
N ASP A 256 20.22 -12.23 -19.18
CA ASP A 256 20.99 -13.35 -18.61
C ASP A 256 21.12 -13.30 -17.09
N VAL A 257 21.13 -12.10 -16.49
CA VAL A 257 21.22 -11.97 -15.02
C VAL A 257 19.93 -12.48 -14.38
N SER A 258 18.78 -12.00 -14.86
CA SER A 258 17.46 -12.44 -14.39
C SER A 258 17.26 -13.94 -14.61
N LYS A 259 17.67 -14.48 -15.76
CA LYS A 259 17.61 -15.92 -16.06
C LYS A 259 18.40 -16.75 -15.06
N ARG A 260 19.64 -16.36 -14.76
CA ARG A 260 20.48 -17.08 -13.78
C ARG A 260 19.88 -17.05 -12.37
N HIS A 261 19.32 -15.91 -11.92
CA HIS A 261 18.71 -15.83 -10.58
C HIS A 261 17.48 -16.75 -10.53
N PHE A 262 16.66 -16.67 -11.56
CA PHE A 262 15.50 -17.54 -11.71
C PHE A 262 15.88 -19.03 -11.66
N GLU A 263 16.87 -19.46 -12.44
CA GLU A 263 17.35 -20.85 -12.47
C GLU A 263 17.88 -21.32 -11.12
N TYR A 264 18.53 -20.44 -10.36
CA TYR A 264 18.99 -20.78 -9.02
C TYR A 264 17.81 -21.00 -8.07
N PHE A 265 16.88 -20.05 -7.99
CA PHE A 265 15.78 -20.10 -7.03
C PHE A 265 14.70 -21.11 -7.40
N SER A 266 14.43 -21.31 -8.69
CA SER A 266 13.45 -22.30 -9.17
C SER A 266 13.78 -23.73 -8.77
N LYS A 267 15.05 -24.07 -8.51
CA LYS A 267 15.45 -25.39 -7.99
C LYS A 267 14.97 -25.66 -6.57
N MET A 268 14.64 -24.61 -5.82
CA MET A 268 14.19 -24.68 -4.43
C MET A 268 12.71 -24.31 -4.26
N ALA A 269 12.10 -23.68 -5.27
CA ALA A 269 10.71 -23.25 -5.24
C ALA A 269 9.80 -24.34 -5.81
N ASN A 270 8.52 -24.32 -5.42
CA ASN A 270 7.49 -25.11 -6.09
C ASN A 270 7.22 -24.51 -7.49
N PRO A 271 7.40 -25.27 -8.59
CA PRO A 271 7.23 -24.76 -9.95
C PRO A 271 5.84 -24.18 -10.25
N ASP A 272 4.80 -24.69 -9.58
CA ASP A 272 3.42 -24.25 -9.75
C ASP A 272 3.11 -22.93 -8.99
N GLU A 273 3.96 -22.58 -8.02
CA GLU A 273 3.83 -21.40 -7.14
C GLU A 273 4.91 -20.35 -7.41
N ILE A 274 5.44 -20.33 -8.63
CA ILE A 274 6.22 -19.21 -9.15
C ILE A 274 5.24 -18.17 -9.72
N TYR A 275 5.38 -16.91 -9.33
CA TYR A 275 4.46 -15.85 -9.74
C TYR A 275 5.16 -14.89 -10.68
N PHE A 276 4.51 -14.52 -11.78
CA PHE A 276 5.02 -13.58 -12.77
C PHE A 276 4.14 -12.35 -12.83
N GLY A 277 4.75 -11.18 -12.95
CA GLY A 277 4.05 -9.90 -13.03
C GLY A 277 4.53 -9.08 -14.21
N ILE A 278 3.55 -8.46 -14.89
CA ILE A 278 3.75 -7.49 -15.96
C ILE A 278 2.84 -6.31 -15.64
N SER A 279 3.37 -5.10 -15.70
CA SER A 279 2.59 -3.86 -15.57
C SER A 279 2.88 -2.95 -16.76
N PRO A 280 1.86 -2.33 -17.37
CA PRO A 280 2.04 -1.32 -18.42
C PRO A 280 2.59 0.02 -17.93
N GLU A 281 2.88 0.14 -16.63
CA GLU A 281 3.57 1.30 -16.11
C GLU A 281 5.08 1.11 -16.21
N PRO A 282 5.82 1.99 -16.91
CA PRO A 282 7.26 1.92 -16.97
C PRO A 282 7.86 2.16 -15.58
N PRO A 283 8.98 1.50 -15.22
CA PRO A 283 9.63 1.76 -13.94
C PRO A 283 10.09 3.22 -13.86
N LYS A 284 9.88 3.88 -12.71
CA LYS A 284 10.26 5.30 -12.50
C LYS A 284 11.75 5.61 -12.75
N HIS A 285 12.60 4.61 -12.70
CA HIS A 285 14.04 4.72 -12.91
C HIS A 285 14.47 3.77 -14.03
N GLN A 286 14.24 4.19 -15.27
CA GLN A 286 14.82 3.53 -16.44
C GLN A 286 16.26 3.99 -16.67
N PRO A 287 17.17 3.08 -17.06
CA PRO A 287 18.46 3.47 -17.63
C PRO A 287 18.24 4.40 -18.84
N ARG A 288 19.06 5.45 -18.99
CA ARG A 288 19.00 6.32 -20.17
C ARG A 288 19.16 5.48 -21.45
N GLY A 289 18.24 5.62 -22.40
CA GLY A 289 18.29 4.95 -23.70
C GLY A 289 17.63 3.56 -23.75
N GLN A 290 17.00 3.09 -22.67
CA GLN A 290 16.16 1.89 -22.68
C GLN A 290 14.70 2.26 -22.41
N GLU A 291 13.90 2.33 -23.47
CA GLU A 291 12.44 2.42 -23.36
C GLU A 291 11.88 0.99 -23.25
N ASN A 292 11.72 0.49 -22.02
CA ASN A 292 10.84 -0.65 -21.81
C ASN A 292 9.47 -0.07 -21.43
N PRO A 293 8.39 -0.29 -22.21
CA PRO A 293 7.08 0.29 -21.87
C PRO A 293 6.51 -0.28 -20.57
N TYR A 294 7.04 -1.42 -20.11
CA TYR A 294 6.46 -2.22 -19.04
C TYR A 294 7.40 -2.32 -17.85
N SER A 295 6.84 -2.63 -16.68
CA SER A 295 7.57 -3.20 -15.54
C SER A 295 7.36 -4.71 -15.51
N THR A 296 8.42 -5.49 -15.32
CA THR A 296 8.36 -6.96 -15.20
C THR A 296 9.06 -7.42 -13.93
N TRP A 297 8.50 -8.45 -13.31
CA TRP A 297 9.05 -9.04 -12.08
C TRP A 297 8.55 -10.46 -11.87
N TYR A 298 9.21 -11.19 -10.98
CA TYR A 298 8.74 -12.48 -10.51
C TYR A 298 8.88 -12.62 -8.99
N PHE A 299 8.08 -13.52 -8.41
CA PHE A 299 8.17 -13.95 -7.04
C PHE A 299 8.28 -15.47 -6.92
N MET A 300 9.03 -15.94 -5.93
CA MET A 300 9.11 -17.37 -5.59
C MET A 300 9.01 -17.57 -4.09
N GLY A 301 8.10 -18.45 -3.68
CA GLY A 301 8.06 -18.97 -2.32
C GLY A 301 9.03 -20.13 -2.12
N ILE A 302 9.82 -20.06 -1.06
CA ILE A 302 10.71 -21.13 -0.60
C ILE A 302 10.41 -21.37 0.88
N PRO A 303 9.23 -21.95 1.21
CA PRO A 303 8.76 -22.11 2.58
C PRO A 303 9.70 -22.94 3.46
N ASP A 304 10.38 -23.93 2.91
CA ASP A 304 11.39 -24.75 3.63
C ASP A 304 12.60 -23.94 4.11
N LYS A 305 12.83 -22.78 3.51
CA LYS A 305 13.86 -21.81 3.93
C LYS A 305 13.25 -20.58 4.59
N ASN A 306 11.94 -20.55 4.80
CA ASN A 306 11.19 -19.40 5.30
C ASN A 306 11.43 -18.14 4.43
N LEU A 307 11.47 -18.27 3.11
CA LEU A 307 11.86 -17.19 2.20
C LEU A 307 10.83 -16.91 1.09
N VAL A 308 10.69 -15.63 0.76
CA VAL A 308 10.17 -15.16 -0.52
C VAL A 308 11.27 -14.41 -1.24
N VAL A 309 11.47 -14.76 -2.50
CA VAL A 309 12.33 -14.04 -3.44
C VAL A 309 11.46 -13.14 -4.29
N ALA A 310 11.90 -11.90 -4.48
CA ALA A 310 11.27 -10.95 -5.38
C ALA A 310 12.32 -10.25 -6.23
N GLU A 311 12.20 -10.33 -7.55
CA GLU A 311 13.13 -9.65 -8.46
C GLU A 311 12.35 -8.86 -9.50
N ILE A 312 12.71 -7.59 -9.61
CA ILE A 312 12.25 -6.72 -10.69
C ILE A 312 13.27 -6.88 -11.82
N THR A 313 12.82 -7.40 -12.95
CA THR A 313 13.68 -7.87 -14.04
C THR A 313 14.02 -6.76 -15.02
N ASN A 314 13.26 -5.66 -15.05
CA ASN A 314 13.57 -4.48 -15.85
C ASN A 314 13.74 -3.19 -15.00
N GLY A 315 14.50 -2.23 -15.53
CA GLY A 315 14.84 -0.97 -14.85
C GLY A 315 16.26 -0.91 -14.26
N GLY A 316 16.62 0.24 -13.69
CA GLY A 316 18.01 0.52 -13.30
C GLY A 316 18.54 -0.22 -12.06
N TYR A 317 17.68 -0.92 -11.31
CA TYR A 317 18.04 -1.58 -10.04
C TYR A 317 17.90 -3.10 -10.11
N LYS A 318 18.81 -3.77 -10.82
CA LYS A 318 18.84 -5.24 -10.92
C LYS A 318 19.17 -5.93 -9.61
N GLY A 319 18.50 -7.05 -9.31
CA GLY A 319 18.83 -7.93 -8.19
C GLY A 319 17.61 -8.50 -7.48
N ALA A 320 17.80 -9.66 -6.85
CA ALA A 320 16.78 -10.35 -6.07
C ALA A 320 16.72 -9.81 -4.63
N TYR A 321 15.52 -9.50 -4.16
CA TYR A 321 15.22 -9.07 -2.79
C TYR A 321 14.59 -10.22 -2.03
N LEU A 322 15.09 -10.50 -0.83
CA LEU A 322 14.69 -11.66 -0.06
C LEU A 322 14.02 -11.23 1.24
N PHE A 323 12.88 -11.85 1.52
CA PHE A 323 12.02 -11.57 2.66
C PHE A 323 11.67 -12.86 3.39
N ARG A 324 11.59 -12.80 4.72
CA ARG A 324 11.04 -13.89 5.54
C ARG A 324 9.54 -14.05 5.32
N ILE A 325 9.05 -15.29 5.22
CA ILE A 325 7.61 -15.55 5.17
C ILE A 325 6.98 -15.26 6.53
N ILE A 326 7.56 -15.83 7.59
CA ILE A 326 7.18 -15.61 8.99
C ILE A 326 8.36 -15.11 9.82
N MET A 327 8.07 -14.28 10.81
CA MET A 327 9.06 -13.72 11.75
C MET A 327 9.00 -14.34 13.15
N GLU A 328 7.92 -15.08 13.42
CA GLU A 328 7.57 -15.66 14.72
C GLU A 328 7.26 -17.15 14.50
N LYS A 329 7.02 -17.91 15.58
CA LYS A 329 6.73 -19.35 15.50
C LYS A 329 5.49 -19.62 14.64
N GLY A 330 5.57 -20.64 13.80
CA GLY A 330 4.50 -21.04 12.89
C GLY A 330 5.04 -21.84 11.70
N ASN A 331 4.14 -22.18 10.76
CA ASN A 331 4.48 -22.90 9.54
C ASN A 331 4.55 -21.93 8.35
N PRO A 332 5.73 -21.72 7.72
CA PRO A 332 5.86 -20.85 6.54
C PRO A 332 4.95 -21.26 5.38
N HIS A 333 4.68 -22.56 5.20
CA HIS A 333 3.81 -23.07 4.13
C HIS A 333 2.40 -22.50 4.19
N GLU A 334 1.88 -22.22 5.38
CA GLU A 334 0.52 -21.67 5.57
C GLU A 334 0.44 -20.16 5.29
N LYS A 335 1.59 -19.49 5.18
CA LYS A 335 1.70 -18.02 5.11
C LYS A 335 2.30 -17.50 3.81
N ILE A 336 2.64 -18.40 2.89
CA ILE A 336 3.32 -18.02 1.65
C ILE A 336 2.46 -17.11 0.76
N GLU A 337 1.18 -17.46 0.54
CA GLU A 337 0.29 -16.65 -0.30
C GLU A 337 0.09 -15.24 0.27
N GLU A 338 -0.13 -15.13 1.58
CA GLU A 338 -0.26 -13.86 2.30
C GLU A 338 1.00 -13.00 2.12
N LYS A 339 2.19 -13.61 2.24
CA LYS A 339 3.47 -12.92 2.06
C LYS A 339 3.70 -12.45 0.62
N LEU A 340 3.41 -13.30 -0.37
CA LEU A 340 3.54 -12.93 -1.79
C LEU A 340 2.63 -11.75 -2.14
N LEU A 341 1.39 -11.79 -1.65
CA LEU A 341 0.43 -10.70 -1.81
C LEU A 341 0.88 -9.41 -1.13
N GLU A 342 1.53 -9.49 0.04
CA GLU A 342 2.14 -8.36 0.76
C GLU A 342 3.28 -7.73 -0.06
N VAL A 343 4.17 -8.55 -0.62
CA VAL A 343 5.31 -8.12 -1.46
C VAL A 343 4.78 -7.42 -2.72
N ASN A 344 3.81 -8.03 -3.41
CA ASN A 344 3.23 -7.46 -4.63
C ASN A 344 2.58 -6.10 -4.38
N GLN A 345 1.77 -5.98 -3.32
CA GLN A 345 1.14 -4.71 -2.95
C GLN A 345 2.17 -3.63 -2.69
N ALA A 346 3.24 -3.96 -1.95
CA ALA A 346 4.29 -3.01 -1.65
C ALA A 346 4.99 -2.52 -2.92
N LEU A 347 5.31 -3.41 -3.86
CA LEU A 347 5.96 -3.04 -5.12
C LEU A 347 5.08 -2.13 -5.97
N LEU A 348 3.80 -2.46 -6.16
CA LEU A 348 2.88 -1.61 -6.91
C LEU A 348 2.68 -0.25 -6.23
N LYS A 349 2.42 -0.23 -4.92
CA LYS A 349 2.19 1.02 -4.19
C LYS A 349 3.40 1.95 -4.23
N LEU A 350 4.61 1.40 -4.16
CA LEU A 350 5.86 2.14 -4.22
C LEU A 350 6.31 2.42 -5.66
N LYS A 351 5.52 2.04 -6.67
CA LYS A 351 5.85 2.15 -8.10
C LYS A 351 7.25 1.59 -8.38
N PHE A 352 7.48 0.37 -7.89
CA PHE A 352 8.71 -0.42 -8.01
C PHE A 352 9.97 0.19 -7.37
N VAL A 353 9.84 1.22 -6.53
CA VAL A 353 10.97 1.77 -5.79
C VAL A 353 11.29 0.88 -4.57
N THR A 354 12.46 0.24 -4.59
CA THR A 354 12.86 -0.77 -3.60
C THR A 354 13.67 -0.22 -2.42
N THR A 355 14.15 1.03 -2.50
CA THR A 355 14.92 1.68 -1.43
C THR A 355 14.23 1.64 -0.05
N PRO A 356 12.88 1.73 0.07
CA PRO A 356 12.20 1.63 1.36
C PRO A 356 12.38 0.28 2.07
N PHE A 357 12.77 -0.79 1.36
CA PHE A 357 12.95 -2.11 1.96
C PHE A 357 14.27 -2.25 2.71
N TYR A 358 15.35 -1.66 2.20
CA TYR A 358 16.71 -1.93 2.69
C TYR A 358 17.48 -0.70 3.20
N LYS A 359 17.19 0.51 2.72
CA LYS A 359 17.91 1.73 3.14
C LYS A 359 17.61 2.08 4.59
N ASP A 360 18.57 2.60 5.33
CA ASP A 360 18.37 2.92 6.75
C ASP A 360 17.40 4.08 6.98
N LYS A 361 16.82 4.15 8.18
CA LYS A 361 15.89 5.24 8.57
C LYS A 361 16.54 6.62 8.43
N ARG A 362 17.86 6.72 8.61
CA ARG A 362 18.63 7.98 8.45
C ARG A 362 18.68 8.41 6.99
N GLU A 363 18.94 7.47 6.09
CA GLU A 363 18.96 7.72 4.64
C GLU A 363 17.57 8.05 4.10
N LEU A 364 16.53 7.43 4.65
CA LEU A 364 15.14 7.69 4.29
C LEU A 364 14.57 8.95 4.92
N ARG A 365 15.31 9.70 5.76
CA ARG A 365 14.78 10.82 6.56
C ARG A 365 14.07 11.89 5.72
N ARG A 366 14.60 12.14 4.51
CA ARG A 366 14.10 13.12 3.52
C ARG A 366 13.33 12.49 2.36
N SER A 367 13.13 11.17 2.39
CA SER A 367 12.37 10.47 1.34
C SER A 367 10.87 10.64 1.54
N ALA A 368 10.13 10.67 0.44
CA ALA A 368 8.66 10.62 0.45
C ALA A 368 8.12 9.37 1.15
N TYR A 369 8.90 8.28 1.20
CA TYR A 369 8.50 6.99 1.75
C TYR A 369 8.60 6.89 3.28
N ARG A 370 9.28 7.84 3.96
CA ARG A 370 9.47 7.80 5.42
C ARG A 370 8.14 7.67 6.16
N PHE A 371 7.14 8.43 5.73
CA PHE A 371 5.85 8.43 6.38
C PHE A 371 5.03 7.18 6.05
N ALA A 372 5.02 6.77 4.77
CA ALA A 372 4.43 5.50 4.32
C ALA A 372 4.96 4.30 5.12
N LEU A 373 6.27 4.20 5.34
CA LEU A 373 6.90 3.16 6.17
C LEU A 373 6.51 3.20 7.65
N ARG A 374 5.91 4.28 8.16
CA ARG A 374 5.43 4.36 9.54
C ARG A 374 3.94 4.00 9.65
N LYS A 375 3.16 4.40 8.64
CA LYS A 375 1.70 4.30 8.66
C LYS A 375 1.15 3.04 8.00
N LEU A 376 1.75 2.57 6.92
CA LEU A 376 1.26 1.39 6.19
C LEU A 376 1.76 0.11 6.86
N PRO A 377 0.87 -0.71 7.48
CA PRO A 377 1.29 -1.88 8.23
C PRO A 377 2.03 -2.92 7.38
N TYR A 378 1.54 -3.17 6.17
CA TYR A 378 2.17 -4.13 5.25
C TYR A 378 3.60 -3.71 4.86
N LEU A 379 3.86 -2.42 4.60
CA LEU A 379 5.23 -1.96 4.32
C LEU A 379 6.17 -2.12 5.53
N ARG A 380 5.64 -1.94 6.74
CA ARG A 380 6.41 -2.15 7.98
C ARG A 380 6.77 -3.61 8.18
N LEU A 381 5.80 -4.50 7.98
CA LEU A 381 6.00 -5.94 8.08
C LEU A 381 7.00 -6.40 7.02
N LEU A 382 6.84 -5.94 5.78
CA LEU A 382 7.72 -6.28 4.68
C LEU A 382 9.16 -5.85 4.98
N ARG A 383 9.35 -4.60 5.42
CA ARG A 383 10.67 -4.09 5.82
C ARG A 383 11.28 -4.88 6.98
N ARG A 384 10.49 -5.30 7.97
CA ARG A 384 11.00 -6.15 9.08
C ARG A 384 11.38 -7.56 8.60
N SER A 385 10.66 -8.07 7.61
CA SER A 385 10.93 -9.39 7.04
C SER A 385 12.11 -9.41 6.07
N TYR A 386 12.56 -8.25 5.57
CA TYR A 386 13.71 -8.16 4.67
C TYR A 386 14.98 -8.75 5.30
N VAL A 387 15.64 -9.67 4.59
CA VAL A 387 16.85 -10.37 5.07
C VAL A 387 18.08 -10.08 4.22
N GLY A 388 17.90 -9.68 2.97
CA GLY A 388 19.01 -9.26 2.12
C GLY A 388 18.64 -9.09 0.66
N ARG A 389 19.64 -8.69 -0.12
CA ARG A 389 19.55 -8.54 -1.57
C ARG A 389 20.74 -9.24 -2.20
N LEU A 390 20.49 -9.94 -3.30
CA LEU A 390 21.51 -10.47 -4.18
C LEU A 390 21.63 -9.54 -5.38
N THR A 391 22.85 -9.06 -5.60
CA THR A 391 23.28 -8.34 -6.79
C THR A 391 23.58 -9.34 -7.91
N PRO A 392 23.79 -8.86 -9.16
CA PRO A 392 24.13 -9.74 -10.28
C PRO A 392 25.27 -10.73 -9.97
N PHE A 393 25.20 -11.95 -10.55
CA PHE A 393 26.07 -13.12 -10.28
C PHE A 393 27.59 -12.95 -10.47
N ASN A 394 28.06 -11.80 -10.92
CA ASN A 394 29.46 -11.49 -11.13
C ASN A 394 30.19 -11.00 -9.86
N ASP A 395 29.52 -10.94 -8.72
CA ASP A 395 30.15 -10.70 -7.42
C ASP A 395 30.76 -12.00 -6.86
N ILE A 396 32.06 -12.00 -6.59
CA ILE A 396 32.85 -13.11 -6.01
C ILE A 396 32.25 -13.66 -4.69
N ASP A 397 31.35 -12.91 -4.06
CA ASP A 397 30.74 -13.22 -2.76
C ASP A 397 29.29 -13.75 -2.83
N TRP A 398 28.78 -14.17 -4.00
CA TRP A 398 27.36 -14.53 -4.15
C TRP A 398 26.92 -15.65 -3.19
N ASP A 399 27.66 -16.77 -3.15
CA ASP A 399 27.35 -17.91 -2.27
C ASP A 399 27.44 -17.52 -0.78
N LYS A 400 28.44 -16.71 -0.43
CA LYS A 400 28.60 -16.19 0.92
C LYS A 400 27.41 -15.33 1.33
N ARG A 401 26.98 -14.40 0.47
CA ARG A 401 25.80 -13.56 0.73
C ARG A 401 24.53 -14.39 0.82
N MET A 402 24.37 -15.41 -0.03
CA MET A 402 23.22 -16.30 0.04
C MET A 402 23.20 -17.08 1.36
N ASN A 403 24.33 -17.62 1.81
CA ASN A 403 24.44 -18.28 3.11
C ASN A 403 24.10 -17.33 4.27
N ASP A 404 24.64 -16.10 4.26
CA ASP A 404 24.31 -15.08 5.25
C ASP A 404 22.79 -14.76 5.28
N ILE A 405 22.13 -14.78 4.12
CA ILE A 405 20.69 -14.56 4.01
C ILE A 405 19.92 -15.76 4.57
N LEU A 406 20.31 -16.99 4.22
CA LEU A 406 19.68 -18.21 4.73
C LEU A 406 19.78 -18.28 6.25
N ASP A 407 20.91 -17.91 6.83
CA ASP A 407 21.09 -17.87 8.28
C ASP A 407 20.18 -16.82 8.94
N LYS A 408 20.02 -15.63 8.34
CA LYS A 408 19.08 -14.61 8.83
C LYS A 408 17.61 -14.99 8.66
N ALA A 409 17.30 -15.89 7.72
CA ALA A 409 15.94 -16.32 7.42
C ALA A 409 15.40 -17.35 8.41
N LYS A 410 16.30 -18.06 9.12
CA LYS A 410 15.93 -19.01 10.18
C LYS A 410 15.05 -18.35 11.23
N LEU A 411 14.10 -19.13 11.75
CA LEU A 411 13.26 -18.69 12.85
C LEU A 411 14.10 -18.55 14.13
N PRO A 412 13.80 -17.56 15.00
CA PRO A 412 14.36 -17.55 16.35
C PRO A 412 13.91 -18.81 17.10
N GLU A 413 14.84 -19.46 17.82
CA GLU A 413 14.55 -20.63 18.67
C GLU A 413 13.52 -20.32 19.78
#